data_AF-A0AAD9BM03-F1
#
_entry.id   AF-A0AAD9BM03-F1
#
_cell.length_a   1.000
_cell.length_b   1.000
_cell.length_c   1.000
_cell.angle_alpha   90.00
_cell.angle_beta   90.00
_cell.angle_gamma   90.00
#
_symmetry.space_group_name_H-M   'P 1'
#
loop_
_entity.id
_entity.type
_entity.pdbx_description
1 polymer ?
#
loop_
_entity_poly.entity_id
_entity_poly.type
_entity_poly.pdbx_seq_one_letter_code
_entity_poly.pdbx_strand_id
1 'polypeptide(L)'
;MLDKLCSRVTEAEDRIGMAEDQLVDLDSRVVKLRKENDFLMESLVKRRKEYDRVKTELRSKDIPFALLHPATLRITLPDGGRRFFQTPKEAAAFLRETPAGT
;
A
#
# COMPACT_ATOMS: atom_id res chain seq x y z
N MET A 1 37.61 -0.45 46.05
CA MET A 1 37.21 0.34 44.85
C MET A 1 37.16 -0.53 43.60
N LEU A 2 38.17 -1.37 43.35
CA LEU A 2 38.20 -2.32 42.23
C LEU A 2 36.98 -3.26 42.17
N ASP A 3 36.56 -3.86 43.29
CA ASP A 3 35.42 -4.79 43.30
C ASP A 3 34.12 -4.14 42.85
N LYS A 4 33.87 -2.91 43.33
CA LYS A 4 32.67 -2.13 42.96
C LYS A 4 32.69 -1.75 41.48
N LEU A 5 33.87 -1.55 40.90
CA LEU A 5 34.00 -1.31 39.46
C LEU A 5 33.74 -2.60 38.69
N CYS A 6 34.31 -3.73 39.14
CA CYS A 6 34.12 -5.04 38.52
C CYS A 6 32.65 -5.43 38.45
N SER A 7 31.90 -5.33 39.56
CA SER A 7 30.46 -5.64 39.57
C SER A 7 29.64 -4.78 38.59
N ARG A 8 29.98 -3.48 38.50
CA ARG A 8 29.30 -2.57 37.56
C ARG A 8 29.64 -2.85 36.11
N VAL A 9 30.86 -3.30 35.84
CA VAL A 9 31.29 -3.71 34.49
C VAL A 9 30.54 -4.97 34.08
N THR A 10 30.46 -5.99 34.93
CA THR A 10 29.69 -7.20 34.65
C THR A 10 28.22 -6.90 34.40
N GLU A 11 27.58 -6.09 35.24
CA GLU A 11 26.18 -5.70 35.02
C GLU A 11 25.99 -4.93 33.70
N ALA A 12 26.95 -4.08 33.33
CA ALA A 12 26.91 -3.38 32.05
C ALA A 12 27.10 -4.34 30.86
N GLU A 13 27.99 -5.31 30.96
CA GLU A 13 28.21 -6.34 29.92
C GLU A 13 26.95 -7.18 29.70
N ASP A 14 26.30 -7.65 30.77
CA ASP A 14 25.04 -8.40 30.69
C ASP A 14 23.94 -7.56 30.02
N ARG A 15 23.83 -6.29 30.41
CA ARG A 15 22.87 -5.35 29.82
C ARG A 15 23.18 -5.07 28.35
N ILE A 16 24.44 -4.96 27.97
CA ILE A 16 24.88 -4.78 26.58
C ILE A 16 24.48 -6.01 25.78
N GLY A 17 24.78 -7.22 26.26
CA GLY A 17 24.43 -8.46 25.56
C GLY A 17 22.91 -8.59 25.33
N MET A 18 22.10 -8.31 26.36
CA MET A 18 20.64 -8.31 26.20
C MET A 18 20.15 -7.26 25.19
N ALA A 19 20.77 -6.07 25.17
CA ALA A 19 20.41 -5.03 24.23
C ALA A 19 20.82 -5.40 22.80
N GLU A 20 21.98 -6.04 22.62
CA GLU A 20 22.45 -6.55 21.33
C GLU A 20 21.49 -7.59 20.76
N ASP A 21 21.07 -8.57 21.57
CA ASP A 21 20.07 -9.58 21.17
C ASP A 21 18.75 -8.92 20.74
N GLN A 22 18.26 -7.94 21.51
CA GLN A 22 17.05 -7.20 21.16
C GLN A 22 17.17 -6.40 19.86
N LEU A 23 18.34 -5.79 19.61
CA LEU A 23 18.61 -5.07 18.38
C LEU A 23 18.61 -6.01 17.17
N VAL A 24 19.19 -7.20 17.31
CA VAL A 24 19.17 -8.24 16.28
C VAL A 24 17.74 -8.67 15.95
N ASP A 25 16.92 -8.91 16.97
CA ASP A 25 15.52 -9.27 16.80
C ASP A 25 14.73 -8.17 16.10
N LEU A 26 14.93 -6.90 16.51
CA LEU A 26 14.26 -5.76 15.91
C LEU A 26 14.68 -5.55 14.46
N ASP A 27 15.97 -5.69 14.14
CA ASP A 27 16.47 -5.61 12.77
C ASP A 27 15.83 -6.70 11.89
N SER A 28 15.74 -7.93 12.40
CA SER A 28 15.06 -9.02 11.69
C SER A 28 13.60 -8.70 11.38
N ARG A 29 12.89 -8.03 12.29
CA ARG A 29 11.50 -7.59 12.10
C ARG A 29 11.40 -6.46 11.08
N VAL A 30 12.32 -5.50 11.11
CA VAL A 30 12.39 -4.42 10.12
C VAL A 30 12.60 -4.99 8.72
N VAL A 31 13.51 -5.96 8.56
CA VAL A 31 13.74 -6.64 7.28
C VAL A 31 12.47 -7.35 6.77
N LYS A 32 11.74 -8.05 7.66
CA LYS A 32 10.46 -8.70 7.29
C LYS A 32 9.41 -7.69 6.83
N LEU A 33 9.19 -6.63 7.61
CA LEU A 33 8.21 -5.59 7.30
C LEU A 33 8.54 -4.85 5.99
N ARG A 34 9.82 -4.62 5.69
CA ARG A 34 10.24 -4.04 4.41
C ARG A 34 9.84 -4.94 3.23
N LYS A 35 10.13 -6.25 3.32
CA LYS A 35 9.77 -7.20 2.26
C LYS A 35 8.25 -7.27 2.04
N GLU A 36 7.47 -7.29 3.12
CA GLU A 36 6.00 -7.27 3.02
C GLU A 36 5.48 -5.99 2.38
N ASN A 37 6.05 -4.83 2.75
CA ASN A 37 5.70 -3.55 2.15
C ASN A 37 6.04 -3.51 0.66
N ASP A 38 7.24 -3.95 0.27
CA ASP A 38 7.67 -4.04 -1.13
C ASP A 38 6.71 -4.90 -1.96
N PHE A 39 6.31 -6.07 -1.42
CA PHE A 39 5.33 -6.95 -2.05
C PHE A 39 3.96 -6.28 -2.21
N LEU A 40 3.45 -5.62 -1.17
CA LEU A 40 2.18 -4.89 -1.21
C LEU A 40 2.24 -3.75 -2.23
N MET A 41 3.33 -2.99 -2.28
CA MET A 41 3.55 -1.93 -3.27
C MET A 41 3.57 -2.47 -4.70
N GLU A 42 4.25 -3.60 -4.94
CA GLU A 42 4.27 -4.23 -6.26
C GLU A 42 2.86 -4.70 -6.68
N SER A 43 2.11 -5.30 -5.75
CA SER A 43 0.71 -5.70 -5.98
C SER A 43 -0.20 -4.51 -6.27
N LEU A 44 -0.01 -3.38 -5.58
CA LEU A 44 -0.75 -2.15 -5.81
C LEU A 44 -0.44 -1.55 -7.19
N VAL A 45 0.83 -1.56 -7.61
CA VAL A 45 1.23 -1.11 -8.95
C VAL A 45 0.57 -1.98 -10.03
N LYS A 46 0.60 -3.32 -9.88
CA LYS A 46 -0.10 -4.25 -10.79
C LYS A 46 -1.60 -3.94 -10.83
N ARG A 47 -2.24 -3.79 -9.68
CA ARG A 47 -3.67 -3.47 -9.59
C ARG A 47 -4.02 -2.14 -10.24
N ARG A 48 -3.18 -1.11 -10.07
CA ARG A 48 -3.37 0.20 -10.72
C ARG A 48 -3.23 0.13 -12.25
N LYS A 49 -2.35 -0.74 -12.77
CA LYS A 49 -2.20 -1.00 -14.22
C LYS A 49 -3.41 -1.70 -14.82
N GLU A 50 -4.09 -2.57 -14.07
CA GLU A 50 -5.31 -3.23 -14.56
C GLU A 50 -6.42 -2.22 -14.92
N TYR A 51 -6.43 -1.04 -14.28
CA TYR A 51 -7.35 0.04 -14.63
C TYR A 51 -7.03 0.74 -15.95
N ASP A 52 -5.85 0.55 -16.54
CA ASP A 52 -5.44 1.30 -17.75
C ASP A 52 -6.35 1.04 -18.94
N ARG A 53 -6.89 -0.18 -19.06
CA ARG A 53 -7.92 -0.51 -20.05
C ARG A 53 -9.17 0.34 -19.86
N VAL A 54 -9.71 0.36 -18.64
CA VAL A 54 -10.90 1.13 -18.28
C VAL A 54 -10.67 2.63 -18.44
N LYS A 55 -9.50 3.15 -18.04
CA LYS A 55 -9.14 4.56 -18.24
C LYS A 55 -9.12 4.93 -19.73
N THR A 56 -8.66 4.04 -20.59
CA THR A 56 -8.62 4.26 -22.04
C THR A 56 -10.02 4.34 -22.61
N GLU A 57 -10.91 3.42 -22.21
CA GLU A 57 -12.33 3.45 -22.59
C GLU A 57 -13.05 4.71 -22.06
N LEU A 58 -12.73 5.16 -20.84
CA LEU A 58 -13.28 6.39 -20.28
C LEU A 58 -12.83 7.62 -21.06
N ARG A 59 -11.55 7.69 -21.46
CA ARG A 59 -11.03 8.77 -22.31
C ARG A 59 -11.70 8.78 -23.68
N SER A 60 -11.92 7.62 -24.30
CA SER A 60 -12.58 7.56 -25.61
C SER A 60 -14.05 7.95 -25.57
N LYS A 61 -14.70 7.83 -24.40
CA LYS A 61 -16.09 8.27 -24.17
C LYS A 61 -16.20 9.69 -23.58
N ASP A 62 -15.09 10.39 -23.41
CA ASP A 62 -15.01 11.73 -22.78
C ASP A 62 -15.62 11.79 -21.36
N ILE A 63 -15.52 10.71 -20.59
CA ILE A 63 -16.08 10.62 -19.24
C ILE A 63 -15.02 11.04 -18.21
N PRO A 64 -15.26 12.07 -17.36
CA PRO A 64 -14.30 12.48 -16.36
C PRO A 64 -14.08 11.42 -15.27
N PHE A 65 -12.81 11.06 -15.03
CA PHE A 65 -12.45 10.07 -14.03
C PHE A 65 -11.21 10.45 -13.21
N ALA A 66 -11.05 9.81 -12.05
CA ALA A 66 -9.86 9.91 -11.22
C ALA A 66 -9.56 8.56 -10.56
N LEU A 67 -8.28 8.17 -10.52
CA LEU A 67 -7.84 7.00 -9.76
C LEU A 67 -7.31 7.45 -8.39
N LEU A 68 -8.07 7.18 -7.33
CA LEU A 68 -7.77 7.58 -5.96
C LEU A 68 -6.84 6.56 -5.27
N HIS A 69 -6.17 7.00 -4.20
CA HIS A 69 -5.38 6.13 -3.34
C HIS A 69 -6.28 5.18 -2.52
N PRO A 70 -5.93 3.90 -2.35
CA PRO A 70 -4.79 3.20 -2.95
C PRO A 70 -5.05 2.76 -4.40
N ALA A 71 -6.25 2.28 -4.74
CA ALA A 71 -6.60 1.86 -6.11
C ALA A 71 -8.12 1.87 -6.35
N THR A 72 -8.76 3.03 -6.16
CA THR A 72 -10.21 3.20 -6.32
C THR A 72 -10.50 4.12 -7.48
N LEU A 73 -11.21 3.63 -8.50
CA LEU A 73 -11.58 4.44 -9.67
C LEU A 73 -12.86 5.22 -9.37
N ARG A 74 -12.80 6.54 -9.47
CA ARG A 74 -13.95 7.43 -9.41
C ARG A 74 -14.33 7.86 -10.82
N ILE A 75 -15.58 7.63 -11.21
CA ILE A 75 -16.17 8.12 -12.45
C ILE A 75 -17.20 9.21 -12.12
N THR A 76 -17.18 10.30 -12.88
CA THR A 76 -18.21 11.35 -12.81
C THR A 76 -19.19 11.13 -13.95
N LEU A 77 -20.46 10.97 -13.60
CA LEU A 77 -21.55 10.77 -14.54
C LEU A 77 -22.03 12.13 -15.10
N PRO A 78 -22.71 12.14 -16.26
CA PRO A 78 -23.27 13.36 -16.84
C PRO A 78 -24.27 14.08 -15.94
N ASP A 79 -24.96 13.35 -15.06
CA ASP A 79 -25.88 13.88 -14.05
C ASP A 79 -25.17 14.56 -12.85
N GLY A 80 -23.82 14.62 -12.87
CA GLY A 80 -22.99 15.14 -11.78
C GLY A 80 -22.74 14.12 -10.66
N GLY A 81 -23.35 12.94 -10.74
CA GLY A 81 -23.17 11.83 -9.81
C GLY A 81 -21.75 11.27 -9.85
N ARG A 82 -21.28 10.75 -8.72
CA ARG A 82 -19.95 10.14 -8.59
C ARG A 82 -20.10 8.67 -8.23
N ARG A 83 -19.51 7.79 -9.03
CA ARG A 83 -19.43 6.35 -8.76
C ARG A 83 -18.00 5.96 -8.44
N PHE A 84 -17.84 5.04 -7.49
CA PHE A 84 -16.54 4.54 -7.05
C PHE A 84 -16.48 3.03 -7.29
N PHE A 85 -15.36 2.58 -7.84
CA PHE A 85 -15.13 1.18 -8.17
C PHE A 85 -13.83 0.72 -7.51
N GLN A 86 -13.88 -0.42 -6.81
CA GLN A 86 -12.70 -1.03 -6.19
C GLN A 86 -12.01 -2.04 -7.12
N THR A 87 -12.70 -2.44 -8.19
CA THR A 87 -12.14 -3.33 -9.21
C THR A 87 -12.34 -2.78 -10.63
N PRO A 88 -11.38 -3.02 -11.54
CA PRO A 88 -11.53 -2.65 -12.94
C PRO A 88 -12.67 -3.42 -13.61
N LYS A 89 -12.98 -4.64 -13.14
CA LYS A 89 -14.08 -5.47 -13.66
C LYS A 89 -15.45 -4.83 -13.39
N GLU A 90 -15.67 -4.31 -12.18
CA GLU A 90 -16.89 -3.57 -11.84
C GLU A 90 -17.03 -2.32 -12.70
N ALA A 91 -15.95 -1.55 -12.84
CA ALA A 91 -15.98 -0.34 -13.66
C ALA A 91 -16.27 -0.66 -15.14
N ALA A 92 -15.68 -1.72 -15.69
CA ALA A 92 -15.94 -2.17 -17.06
C ALA A 92 -17.38 -2.68 -17.25
N ALA A 93 -17.93 -3.39 -16.26
CA ALA A 93 -19.34 -3.82 -16.28
C ALA A 93 -20.27 -2.60 -16.30
N PHE A 94 -20.01 -1.62 -15.44
CA PHE A 94 -20.76 -0.37 -15.40
C PHE A 94 -20.71 0.39 -16.73
N LEU A 95 -19.56 0.43 -17.41
CA LEU A 95 -19.42 1.06 -18.73
C LEU A 95 -20.14 0.33 -19.87
N ARG A 96 -20.47 -0.95 -19.69
CA ARG A 96 -21.29 -1.73 -20.64
C ARG A 96 -22.77 -1.60 -20.36
N GLU A 97 -23.15 -1.58 -19.09
CA GLU A 97 -24.55 -1.50 -18.65
C GLU A 97 -25.14 -0.10 -18.81
N THR A 98 -24.31 0.95 -18.72
CA THR A 98 -24.75 2.32 -18.99
C THR A 98 -24.46 2.65 -20.47
N PRO A 99 -25.46 2.68 -21.36
CA PRO A 99 -25.31 3.40 -22.61
C PRO A 99 -25.15 4.89 -22.24
N ALA A 100 -24.00 5.46 -22.53
CA ALA A 100 -23.89 6.91 -22.57
C ALA A 100 -24.84 7.39 -23.69
N GLY A 101 -26.02 7.88 -23.33
CA GLY A 101 -27.01 8.34 -24.29
C GLY A 101 -28.40 8.52 -23.72
N THR A 102 -28.71 9.74 -23.29
CA THR A 102 -29.79 10.57 -23.87
C THR A 102 -29.42 12.02 -23.65
#